data_AF-A0A4V1L4I3-F1
#
_entry.id   AF-A0A4V1L4I3-F1
#
_cell.length_a   1.000
_cell.length_b   1.000
_cell.length_c   1.000
_cell.angle_alpha   90.00
_cell.angle_beta   90.00
_cell.angle_gamma   90.00
#
_symmetry.space_group_name_H-M   'P 1'
#
loop_
_entity.id
_entity.type
_entity.pdbx_description
1 polymer ?
#
loop_
_entity_poly.entity_id
_entity_poly.type
_entity_poly.pdbx_seq_one_letter_code
_entity_poly.pdbx_strand_id
1 'polypeptide(L)'
;MRNALMKAALVALLALIADVRRPAAQFAPFFPPAPQTLAPATAPPAAKVDQTRTAPHRSSKAHRKHEEKPEVVRRPPNQRKVAEKNGYKRVSDLVNFPKFFPGLGVIFVKPDTLPLGPFLCFDRRDRLVATVYMVPNKDIDDHKSLEGVGSAAPVDHVSLYFNAGHPGVDVPHYHVVLWHVTKKQEARVAK
;
A
#
# COMPACT_ATOMS: atom_id res chain seq x y z
N MET A 1 56.10 27.37 -5.92
CA MET A 1 55.81 26.20 -5.06
C MET A 1 54.39 26.17 -4.47
N ARG A 2 53.77 27.31 -4.11
CA ARG A 2 52.40 27.36 -3.55
C ARG A 2 51.27 26.89 -4.48
N ASN A 3 51.38 27.12 -5.79
CA ASN A 3 50.32 26.74 -6.76
C ASN A 3 50.27 25.24 -7.10
N ALA A 4 51.34 24.48 -6.84
CA ALA A 4 51.35 23.04 -7.07
C ALA A 4 50.63 22.29 -5.92
N LEU A 5 50.78 22.78 -4.69
CA LEU A 5 50.12 22.24 -3.49
C LEU A 5 48.60 22.42 -3.52
N MET A 6 48.08 23.56 -4.01
CA MET A 6 46.63 23.75 -4.14
C MET A 6 45.98 22.89 -5.22
N LYS A 7 46.71 22.55 -6.29
CA LYS A 7 46.20 21.63 -7.32
C LYS A 7 46.17 20.18 -6.83
N ALA A 8 47.17 19.76 -6.06
CA ALA A 8 47.21 18.42 -5.46
C ALA A 8 46.08 18.21 -4.43
N ALA A 9 45.78 19.22 -3.61
CA ALA A 9 44.68 19.16 -2.64
C ALA A 9 43.29 19.09 -3.31
N LEU A 10 43.10 19.77 -4.45
CA LEU A 10 41.83 19.74 -5.19
C LEU A 10 41.60 18.40 -5.92
N VAL A 11 42.66 17.77 -6.45
CA VAL A 11 42.58 16.45 -7.09
C VAL A 11 42.31 15.35 -6.05
N ALA A 12 42.89 15.44 -4.86
CA ALA A 12 42.61 14.51 -3.76
C ALA A 12 41.17 14.64 -3.24
N LEU A 13 40.60 15.86 -3.20
CA LEU A 13 39.22 16.09 -2.80
C LEU A 13 38.20 15.61 -3.85
N LEU A 14 38.52 15.75 -5.14
CA LEU A 14 37.69 15.23 -6.25
C LEU A 14 37.74 13.69 -6.36
N ALA A 15 38.88 13.07 -6.03
CA ALA A 15 39.00 11.62 -6.01
C ALA A 15 38.25 10.97 -4.83
N LEU A 16 37.99 11.70 -3.74
CA LEU A 16 37.20 11.21 -2.60
C LEU A 16 35.68 11.25 -2.85
N ILE A 17 35.20 12.01 -3.84
CA ILE A 17 33.78 12.13 -4.20
C ILE A 17 33.41 11.13 -5.32
N ALA A 18 34.38 10.55 -6.01
CA ALA A 18 34.16 9.63 -7.13
C ALA A 18 34.03 8.16 -6.74
N ASP A 19 34.28 7.78 -5.47
CA ASP A 19 34.25 6.37 -5.02
C ASP A 19 33.06 6.03 -4.11
N VAL A 20 31.89 6.63 -4.39
CA VAL A 20 30.63 5.99 -4.02
C VAL A 20 30.25 5.06 -5.17
N ARG A 21 30.80 3.85 -5.11
CA ARG A 21 30.31 2.69 -5.86
C ARG A 21 28.78 2.67 -5.80
N ARG A 22 28.12 2.99 -6.91
CA ARG A 22 26.72 2.62 -7.13
C ARG A 22 26.65 1.10 -7.05
N PRO A 23 25.97 0.47 -6.07
CA PRO A 23 25.51 -0.87 -6.32
C PRO A 23 24.45 -0.75 -7.41
N ALA A 24 24.73 -1.31 -8.58
CA ALA A 24 23.69 -1.66 -9.52
C ALA A 24 22.82 -2.72 -8.82
N ALA A 25 21.84 -2.28 -8.04
CA ALA A 25 20.87 -3.16 -7.44
C ALA A 25 19.95 -3.63 -8.56
N GLN A 26 20.18 -4.88 -8.98
CA GLN A 26 19.30 -5.63 -9.86
C GLN A 26 17.88 -5.55 -9.30
N PHE A 27 16.93 -5.13 -10.12
CA PHE A 27 15.52 -5.33 -9.86
C PHE A 27 15.24 -6.83 -9.81
N ALA A 28 15.21 -7.40 -8.62
CA ALA A 28 14.65 -8.72 -8.41
C ALA A 28 13.12 -8.55 -8.24
N PRO A 29 12.28 -9.19 -9.06
CA PRO A 29 10.87 -9.33 -8.72
C PRO A 29 10.78 -10.17 -7.44
N PHE A 30 10.28 -9.59 -6.36
CA PHE A 30 10.08 -10.32 -5.11
C PHE A 30 8.98 -11.37 -5.29
N PHE A 31 9.36 -12.64 -5.23
CA PHE A 31 8.43 -13.73 -4.96
C PHE A 31 8.26 -13.85 -3.45
N PRO A 32 7.02 -13.88 -2.92
CA PRO A 32 6.83 -14.13 -1.50
C PRO A 32 7.38 -15.52 -1.14
N PRO A 33 8.07 -15.68 0.01
CA PRO A 33 8.44 -17.00 0.48
C PRO A 33 7.18 -17.85 0.68
N ALA A 34 7.29 -19.15 0.40
CA ALA A 34 6.23 -20.11 0.65
C ALA A 34 5.73 -19.98 2.11
N PRO A 35 4.41 -20.04 2.37
CA PRO A 35 3.90 -19.96 3.73
C PRO A 35 4.48 -21.09 4.57
N GLN A 36 5.23 -20.74 5.61
CA GLN A 36 5.64 -21.70 6.62
C GLN A 36 4.38 -22.14 7.37
N THR A 37 4.04 -23.42 7.26
CA THR A 37 2.98 -24.05 8.05
C THR A 37 3.42 -24.05 9.51
N LEU A 38 2.89 -23.13 10.32
CA LEU A 38 2.96 -23.25 11.77
C LEU A 38 2.17 -24.48 12.21
N ALA A 39 2.79 -25.33 13.02
CA ALA A 39 2.15 -26.50 13.60
C ALA A 39 0.95 -26.10 14.48
N PRO A 40 -0.15 -26.86 14.49
CA PRO A 40 -1.31 -26.52 15.30
C PRO A 40 -1.01 -26.68 16.79
N ALA A 41 -1.29 -25.63 17.56
CA ALA A 41 -1.28 -25.66 19.00
C ALA A 41 -2.49 -26.45 19.52
N THR A 42 -2.23 -27.48 20.32
CA THR A 42 -3.24 -28.33 20.95
C THR A 42 -3.96 -27.55 22.06
N ALA A 43 -5.25 -27.28 21.88
CA ALA A 43 -6.12 -26.77 22.96
C ALA A 43 -6.81 -27.95 23.68
N PRO A 44 -6.96 -27.94 25.01
CA PRO A 44 -7.63 -29.00 25.77
C PRO A 44 -9.16 -28.98 25.61
N PRO A 45 -9.84 -30.13 25.81
CA PRO A 45 -11.26 -30.30 25.46
C PRO A 45 -12.22 -29.65 26.47
N ALA A 46 -13.28 -29.04 25.94
CA ALA A 46 -14.38 -28.47 26.71
C ALA A 46 -15.29 -29.58 27.28
N ALA A 47 -15.72 -29.38 28.52
CA ALA A 47 -16.54 -30.30 29.30
C ALA A 47 -17.98 -30.43 28.77
N LYS A 48 -18.55 -31.62 28.96
CA LYS A 48 -19.94 -32.02 28.70
C LYS A 48 -20.94 -31.05 29.35
N VAL A 49 -21.96 -30.65 28.59
CA VAL A 49 -23.22 -30.14 29.12
C VAL A 49 -24.33 -31.11 28.76
N ASP A 50 -25.10 -31.45 29.78
CA ASP A 50 -26.06 -32.54 29.86
C ASP A 50 -27.34 -32.28 29.05
N GLN A 51 -27.94 -33.35 28.53
CA GLN A 51 -29.21 -33.32 27.82
C GLN A 51 -30.37 -33.46 28.82
N THR A 52 -31.40 -32.61 28.69
CA THR A 52 -32.72 -32.93 29.25
C THR A 52 -33.82 -32.49 28.30
N ARG A 53 -34.56 -33.49 27.80
CA ARG A 53 -35.90 -33.47 27.14
C ARG A 53 -36.95 -32.91 28.13
N THR A 54 -38.13 -32.33 27.84
CA THR A 54 -39.21 -32.48 26.83
C THR A 54 -40.26 -31.38 27.17
N ALA A 55 -40.97 -30.68 26.27
CA ALA A 55 -42.31 -31.00 25.70
C ALA A 55 -43.00 -29.67 25.21
N PRO A 56 -44.07 -29.70 24.38
CA PRO A 56 -44.44 -28.63 23.45
C PRO A 56 -45.66 -27.76 23.85
N HIS A 57 -45.77 -26.54 23.32
CA HIS A 57 -47.05 -25.80 23.27
C HIS A 57 -47.21 -24.94 22.01
N ARG A 58 -48.46 -24.89 21.54
CA ARG A 58 -48.99 -24.44 20.24
C ARG A 58 -49.56 -23.02 20.33
N SER A 59 -49.31 -22.15 19.34
CA SER A 59 -50.08 -20.90 19.05
C SER A 59 -49.50 -20.20 17.80
N SER A 60 -50.01 -20.43 16.59
CA SER A 60 -51.02 -19.65 15.84
C SER A 60 -50.52 -18.34 15.15
N LYS A 61 -50.57 -18.39 13.81
CA LYS A 61 -50.85 -17.36 12.79
C LYS A 61 -50.35 -15.91 12.99
N ALA A 62 -49.51 -15.44 12.06
CA ALA A 62 -49.89 -14.42 11.07
C ALA A 62 -48.79 -14.27 9.98
N HIS A 63 -49.07 -14.78 8.78
CA HIS A 63 -48.31 -14.41 7.58
C HIS A 63 -48.68 -12.97 7.20
N ARG A 64 -47.79 -12.03 7.48
CA ARG A 64 -47.83 -10.69 6.88
C ARG A 64 -46.95 -10.73 5.64
N LYS A 65 -47.57 -10.87 4.47
CA LYS A 65 -46.92 -10.79 3.16
C LYS A 65 -46.45 -9.35 2.96
N HIS A 66 -45.18 -9.07 3.25
CA HIS A 66 -44.54 -7.84 2.81
C HIS A 66 -44.24 -7.97 1.32
N GLU A 67 -44.89 -7.14 0.50
CA GLU A 67 -44.47 -6.91 -0.88
C GLU A 67 -43.14 -6.17 -0.85
N GLU A 68 -42.03 -6.91 -0.97
CA GLU A 68 -40.71 -6.35 -1.22
C GLU A 68 -40.68 -5.75 -2.63
N LYS A 69 -40.72 -4.42 -2.69
CA LYS A 69 -40.34 -3.65 -3.87
C LYS A 69 -38.89 -4.03 -4.21
N PRO A 70 -38.54 -4.39 -5.45
CA PRO A 70 -37.18 -4.81 -5.76
C PRO A 70 -36.22 -3.65 -5.54
N GLU A 71 -35.38 -3.79 -4.52
CA GLU A 71 -34.28 -2.89 -4.23
C GLU A 71 -33.32 -2.96 -5.41
N VAL A 72 -33.28 -1.90 -6.21
CA VAL A 72 -32.29 -1.74 -7.28
C VAL A 72 -30.93 -1.65 -6.58
N VAL A 73 -30.20 -2.77 -6.52
CA VAL A 73 -28.85 -2.85 -5.96
C VAL A 73 -27.96 -1.89 -6.74
N ARG A 74 -27.83 -0.65 -6.26
CA ARG A 74 -26.94 0.35 -6.84
C ARG A 74 -25.52 -0.14 -6.63
N ARG A 75 -24.84 -0.49 -7.72
CA ARG A 75 -23.42 -0.83 -7.65
C ARG A 75 -22.66 0.35 -7.03
N PRO A 76 -21.73 0.11 -6.09
CA PRO A 76 -20.93 1.18 -5.53
C PRO A 76 -20.16 1.90 -6.65
N PRO A 77 -19.93 3.23 -6.51
CA PRO A 77 -19.24 4.01 -7.52
C PRO A 77 -17.82 3.48 -7.75
N ASN A 78 -17.36 3.55 -9.00
CA ASN A 78 -15.97 3.21 -9.34
C ASN A 78 -15.03 4.20 -8.66
N GLN A 79 -14.21 3.70 -7.73
CA GLN A 79 -13.36 4.52 -6.86
C GLN A 79 -12.28 5.29 -7.62
N ARG A 80 -11.75 4.74 -8.72
CA ARG A 80 -10.81 5.48 -9.60
C ARG A 80 -11.48 6.72 -10.17
N LYS A 81 -12.69 6.59 -10.71
CA LYS A 81 -13.44 7.74 -11.27
C LYS A 81 -13.75 8.79 -10.21
N VAL A 82 -14.00 8.37 -8.97
CA VAL A 82 -14.18 9.28 -7.83
C VAL A 82 -12.87 10.02 -7.53
N ALA A 83 -11.74 9.31 -7.50
CA ALA A 83 -10.43 9.92 -7.28
C ALA A 83 -10.10 10.96 -8.37
N GLU A 84 -10.30 10.63 -9.65
CA GLU A 84 -10.06 11.55 -10.78
C GLU A 84 -10.88 12.84 -10.65
N LYS A 85 -12.18 12.72 -10.30
CA LYS A 85 -13.04 13.89 -10.02
C LYS A 85 -12.55 14.73 -8.85
N ASN A 86 -11.87 14.11 -7.88
CA ASN A 86 -11.31 14.77 -6.72
C ASN A 86 -9.89 15.31 -6.95
N GLY A 87 -9.45 15.40 -8.21
CA GLY A 87 -8.17 16.02 -8.59
C GLY A 87 -6.97 15.07 -8.63
N TYR A 88 -7.16 13.78 -8.39
CA TYR A 88 -6.10 12.81 -8.57
C TYR A 88 -5.75 12.65 -10.05
N LYS A 89 -4.45 12.61 -10.34
CA LYS A 89 -3.91 12.36 -11.69
C LYS A 89 -3.11 11.07 -11.68
N ARG A 90 -3.12 10.36 -12.80
CA ARG A 90 -2.33 9.14 -12.96
C ARG A 90 -0.86 9.51 -12.99
N VAL A 91 -0.02 8.84 -12.20
CA VAL A 91 1.39 9.19 -12.08
C VAL A 91 2.14 9.03 -13.41
N SER A 92 1.77 8.04 -14.24
CA SER A 92 2.34 7.85 -15.58
C SER A 92 2.00 8.95 -16.58
N ASP A 93 1.03 9.82 -16.27
CA ASP A 93 0.74 11.02 -17.08
C ASP A 93 1.52 12.25 -16.59
N LEU A 94 2.15 12.18 -15.41
CA LEU A 94 2.92 13.27 -14.79
C LEU A 94 4.43 13.13 -15.03
N VAL A 95 4.91 11.89 -15.04
CA VAL A 95 6.33 11.53 -15.21
C VAL A 95 6.44 10.33 -16.14
N ASN A 96 7.61 10.12 -16.76
CA ASN A 96 7.84 9.02 -17.71
C ASN A 96 7.91 7.66 -17.00
N PHE A 97 6.76 7.18 -16.55
CA PHE A 97 6.58 5.99 -15.73
C PHE A 97 5.66 4.98 -16.40
N PRO A 98 5.80 3.67 -16.08
CA PRO A 98 4.90 2.65 -16.62
C PRO A 98 3.46 2.90 -16.17
N LYS A 99 2.50 2.50 -17.02
CA LYS A 99 1.07 2.60 -16.70
C LYS A 99 0.64 1.72 -15.52
N PHE A 100 1.40 0.66 -15.23
CA PHE A 100 1.13 -0.29 -14.17
C PHE A 100 2.45 -0.72 -13.53
N PHE A 101 2.51 -0.66 -12.21
CA PHE A 101 3.66 -1.05 -11.40
C PHE A 101 3.42 -2.42 -10.77
N PRO A 102 4.21 -3.46 -11.08
CA PRO A 102 4.17 -4.70 -10.32
C PRO A 102 4.34 -4.42 -8.82
N GLY A 103 3.39 -4.89 -8.01
CA GLY A 103 3.30 -4.66 -6.57
C GLY A 103 2.44 -3.46 -6.14
N LEU A 104 2.15 -2.50 -7.03
CA LEU A 104 1.39 -1.27 -6.70
C LEU A 104 0.23 -0.95 -7.64
N GLY A 105 0.21 -1.53 -8.84
CA GLY A 105 -0.83 -1.33 -9.82
C GLY A 105 -0.75 0.01 -10.56
N VAL A 106 -1.92 0.54 -10.94
CA VAL A 106 -2.05 1.87 -11.55
C VAL A 106 -2.10 2.90 -10.43
N ILE A 107 -1.14 3.82 -10.41
CA ILE A 107 -0.96 4.77 -9.32
C ILE A 107 -1.53 6.13 -9.70
N PHE A 108 -2.25 6.74 -8.77
CA PHE A 108 -2.81 8.08 -8.86
C PHE A 108 -2.36 8.93 -7.67
N VAL A 109 -2.13 10.22 -7.88
CA VAL A 109 -1.75 11.16 -6.82
C VAL A 109 -2.31 12.54 -7.10
N LYS A 110 -2.52 13.35 -6.07
CA LYS A 110 -2.74 14.78 -6.27
C LYS A 110 -1.36 15.47 -6.40
N PRO A 111 -1.11 16.26 -7.46
CA PRO A 111 0.22 16.85 -7.65
C PRO A 111 0.70 17.75 -6.50
N ASP A 112 -0.22 18.43 -5.82
CA ASP A 112 0.04 19.32 -4.68
C ASP A 112 0.35 18.59 -3.37
N THR A 113 0.22 17.26 -3.34
CA THR A 113 0.58 16.44 -2.16
C THR A 113 1.90 15.69 -2.34
N LEU A 114 2.61 15.92 -3.44
CA LEU A 114 3.95 15.34 -3.66
C LEU A 114 5.00 16.02 -2.75
N PRO A 115 6.07 15.30 -2.35
CA PRO A 115 6.36 13.90 -2.67
C PRO A 115 5.65 12.87 -1.76
N LEU A 116 5.04 13.31 -0.65
CA LEU A 116 4.53 12.43 0.41
C LEU A 116 3.33 11.55 -0.02
N GLY A 117 2.41 12.09 -0.81
CA GLY A 117 1.14 11.44 -1.16
C GLY A 117 -0.04 11.97 -0.33
N PRO A 118 -1.17 11.24 -0.23
CA PRO A 118 -1.32 9.81 -0.52
C PRO A 118 -1.35 9.46 -2.02
N PHE A 119 -0.74 8.33 -2.35
CA PHE A 119 -0.82 7.69 -3.66
C PHE A 119 -1.88 6.58 -3.62
N LEU A 120 -2.87 6.65 -4.49
CA LEU A 120 -3.92 5.65 -4.62
C LEU A 120 -3.53 4.60 -5.66
N CYS A 121 -3.51 3.34 -5.22
CA CYS A 121 -3.10 2.19 -6.01
C CYS A 121 -4.31 1.38 -6.44
N PHE A 122 -4.53 1.27 -7.75
CA PHE A 122 -5.64 0.52 -8.33
C PHE A 122 -5.15 -0.71 -9.08
N ASP A 123 -5.92 -1.80 -9.04
CA ASP A 123 -5.68 -2.92 -9.93
C ASP A 123 -6.15 -2.63 -11.37
N ARG A 124 -5.91 -3.58 -12.27
CA ARG A 124 -6.32 -3.49 -13.70
C ARG A 124 -7.83 -3.39 -13.91
N ARG A 125 -8.64 -3.59 -12.87
CA ARG A 125 -10.11 -3.51 -12.87
C ARG A 125 -10.62 -2.28 -12.13
N ASP A 126 -9.76 -1.29 -11.89
CA ASP A 126 -10.07 -0.02 -11.20
C ASP A 126 -10.53 -0.19 -9.75
N ARG A 127 -10.17 -1.29 -9.09
CA ARG A 127 -10.44 -1.46 -7.65
C ARG A 127 -9.30 -0.86 -6.86
N LEU A 128 -9.61 -0.05 -5.85
CA LEU A 128 -8.59 0.45 -4.92
C LEU A 128 -8.03 -0.75 -4.15
N VAL A 129 -6.70 -0.89 -4.19
CA VAL A 129 -5.98 -1.98 -3.54
C VAL A 129 -5.18 -1.47 -2.35
N ALA A 130 -4.57 -0.30 -2.47
CA ALA A 130 -3.78 0.29 -1.40
C ALA A 130 -3.75 1.83 -1.46
N THR A 131 -3.39 2.44 -0.34
CA THR A 131 -2.93 3.83 -0.25
C THR A 131 -1.47 3.80 0.20
N VAL A 132 -0.60 4.53 -0.49
CA VAL A 132 0.84 4.59 -0.19
C VAL A 132 1.24 6.01 0.19
N TYR A 133 2.05 6.13 1.24
CA TYR A 133 2.79 7.35 1.54
C TYR A 133 4.28 7.10 1.32
N MET A 134 4.96 8.06 0.68
CA MET A 134 6.40 8.01 0.48
C MET A 134 7.05 8.93 1.51
N VAL A 135 7.51 8.34 2.61
CA VAL A 135 8.05 9.06 3.77
C VAL A 135 9.58 9.14 3.64
N PRO A 136 10.17 10.33 3.41
CA PRO A 136 11.62 10.47 3.32
C PRO A 136 12.29 10.12 4.65
N ASN A 137 13.37 9.33 4.59
CA ASN A 137 14.12 8.98 5.80
C ASN A 137 14.64 10.22 6.51
N LYS A 138 15.06 11.24 5.74
CA LYS A 138 15.53 12.50 6.28
C LYS A 138 14.49 13.21 7.15
N ASP A 139 13.20 13.14 6.79
CA ASP A 139 12.16 13.79 7.59
C ASP A 139 11.94 13.07 8.93
N ILE A 140 12.17 11.76 8.97
CA ILE A 140 12.20 10.97 10.22
C ILE A 140 13.43 11.36 11.05
N ASP A 141 14.62 11.41 10.43
CA ASP A 141 15.88 11.77 11.11
C ASP A 141 15.86 13.20 11.66
N ASP A 142 15.20 14.12 10.94
CA ASP A 142 14.98 15.50 11.35
C ASP A 142 13.88 15.63 12.44
N HIS A 143 13.26 14.51 12.85
CA HIS A 143 12.15 14.46 13.81
C HIS A 143 10.95 15.34 13.44
N LYS A 144 10.65 15.45 12.13
CA LYS A 144 9.51 16.23 11.66
C LYS A 144 8.19 15.51 11.97
N SER A 145 7.15 16.30 12.25
CA SER A 145 5.78 15.80 12.20
C SER A 145 5.40 15.49 10.76
N LEU A 146 4.92 14.27 10.53
CA LEU A 146 4.49 13.78 9.22
C LEU A 146 2.97 13.71 9.21
N GLU A 147 2.33 14.63 8.51
CA GLU A 147 0.88 14.67 8.36
C GLU A 147 0.49 14.32 6.93
N GLY A 148 -0.29 13.25 6.78
CA GLY A 148 -0.89 12.85 5.52
C GLY A 148 -2.41 13.01 5.59
N VAL A 149 -3.01 13.48 4.49
CA VAL A 149 -4.48 13.40 4.34
C VAL A 149 -4.89 11.93 4.40
N GLY A 150 -5.94 11.61 5.15
CA GLY A 150 -6.30 10.24 5.56
C GLY A 150 -6.53 9.22 4.43
N SER A 151 -6.68 7.95 4.83
CA SER A 151 -6.89 6.81 3.94
C SER A 151 -8.22 6.89 3.16
N ALA A 152 -8.22 6.45 1.91
CA ALA A 152 -9.41 6.41 1.07
C ALA A 152 -10.40 5.27 1.41
N ALA A 153 -9.99 4.27 2.19
CA ALA A 153 -10.79 3.08 2.52
C ALA A 153 -10.32 2.39 3.82
N PRO A 154 -11.13 1.45 4.37
CA PRO A 154 -10.71 0.61 5.50
C PRO A 154 -9.38 -0.10 5.22
N VAL A 155 -8.55 -0.24 6.25
CA VAL A 155 -7.23 -0.86 6.16
C VAL A 155 -7.32 -2.28 6.70
N ASP A 156 -6.90 -3.26 5.89
CA ASP A 156 -6.77 -4.66 6.29
C ASP A 156 -5.47 -4.89 7.04
N HIS A 157 -4.36 -4.40 6.48
CA HIS A 157 -3.04 -4.48 7.10
C HIS A 157 -2.09 -3.43 6.50
N VAL A 158 -0.91 -3.29 7.10
CA VAL A 158 0.11 -2.32 6.72
C VAL A 158 1.41 -3.02 6.33
N SER A 159 2.14 -2.46 5.38
CA SER A 159 3.50 -2.88 5.03
C SER A 159 4.40 -1.67 4.90
N LEU A 160 5.62 -1.76 5.45
CA LEU A 160 6.65 -0.72 5.32
C LEU A 160 7.84 -1.31 4.58
N TYR A 161 8.27 -0.68 3.50
CA TYR A 161 9.47 -1.10 2.78
C TYR A 161 10.35 0.08 2.42
N PHE A 162 11.64 -0.14 2.58
CA PHE A 162 12.67 0.81 2.21
C PHE A 162 12.79 0.88 0.69
N ASN A 163 12.96 2.10 0.19
CA ASN A 163 13.30 2.40 -1.18
C ASN A 163 14.52 3.34 -1.16
N ALA A 164 15.56 3.01 -1.93
CA ALA A 164 16.79 3.80 -1.98
C ALA A 164 16.61 5.14 -2.74
N GLY A 165 15.48 5.34 -3.41
CA GLY A 165 15.22 6.46 -4.31
C GLY A 165 14.96 5.97 -5.74
N HIS A 166 14.20 6.74 -6.49
CA HIS A 166 13.90 6.48 -7.90
C HIS A 166 13.61 7.80 -8.64
N PRO A 167 13.56 7.82 -9.99
CA PRO A 167 13.18 9.05 -10.71
C PRO A 167 11.86 9.61 -10.17
N GLY A 168 11.83 10.90 -9.81
CA GLY A 168 10.68 11.54 -9.16
C GLY A 168 10.76 11.67 -7.64
N VAL A 169 11.47 10.77 -6.93
CA VAL A 169 11.83 10.90 -5.50
C VAL A 169 13.21 10.26 -5.31
N ASP A 170 14.26 11.06 -5.44
CA ASP A 170 15.65 10.61 -5.56
C ASP A 170 16.34 10.30 -4.22
N VAL A 171 15.70 10.64 -3.11
CA VAL A 171 16.20 10.37 -1.75
C VAL A 171 15.69 9.03 -1.21
N PRO A 172 16.42 8.39 -0.29
CA PRO A 172 15.92 7.23 0.44
C PRO A 172 14.63 7.55 1.20
N HIS A 173 13.65 6.66 1.06
CA HIS A 173 12.33 6.82 1.66
C HIS A 173 11.72 5.46 1.99
N TYR A 174 10.82 5.41 2.95
CA TYR A 174 9.94 4.28 3.16
C TYR A 174 8.63 4.49 2.41
N HIS A 175 8.17 3.45 1.73
CA HIS A 175 6.77 3.37 1.37
C HIS A 175 6.00 2.80 2.56
N VAL A 176 5.10 3.60 3.11
CA VAL A 176 4.11 3.16 4.10
C VAL A 176 2.84 2.79 3.34
N VAL A 177 2.55 1.50 3.24
CA VAL A 177 1.45 0.97 2.42
C VAL A 177 0.32 0.49 3.30
N LEU A 178 -0.82 1.15 3.15
CA LEU A 178 -2.09 0.80 3.78
C LEU A 178 -2.88 -0.04 2.77
N TRP A 179 -2.98 -1.34 3.00
CA TRP A 179 -3.69 -2.25 2.12
C TRP A 179 -5.19 -2.23 2.42
N HIS A 180 -6.01 -2.10 1.39
CA HIS A 180 -7.48 -2.10 1.48
C HIS A 180 -8.10 -3.44 1.06
N VAL A 181 -7.25 -4.45 0.92
CA VAL A 181 -7.59 -5.80 0.52
C VAL A 181 -6.84 -6.78 1.42
N THR A 182 -7.35 -8.01 1.52
CA THR A 182 -6.67 -9.04 2.31
C THR A 182 -5.26 -9.32 1.78
N LYS A 183 -4.35 -9.81 2.62
CA LYS A 183 -2.99 -10.21 2.21
C LYS A 183 -2.95 -11.05 0.93
N LYS A 184 -3.85 -12.02 0.79
CA LYS A 184 -3.97 -12.87 -0.42
C LYS A 184 -4.32 -12.06 -1.68
N GLN A 185 -5.06 -10.97 -1.52
CA GLN A 185 -5.53 -10.13 -2.61
C GLN A 185 -4.49 -9.08 -3.07
N GLU A 186 -3.34 -8.94 -2.41
CA GLU A 186 -2.20 -8.18 -2.96
C GLU A 186 -1.78 -8.68 -4.35
N ALA A 187 -1.97 -9.98 -4.62
CA ALA A 187 -1.72 -10.59 -5.91
C ALA A 187 -2.48 -9.90 -7.08
N ARG A 188 -3.51 -9.10 -6.80
CA ARG A 188 -4.19 -8.25 -7.80
C ARG A 188 -3.27 -7.23 -8.47
N VAL A 189 -2.21 -6.80 -7.78
CA VAL A 189 -1.24 -5.82 -8.30
C VAL A 189 0.13 -6.42 -8.60
N ALA A 190 0.33 -7.72 -8.38
CA ALA A 190 1.65 -8.36 -8.56
C ALA A 190 2.18 -8.38 -10.00
N LYS A 191 1.30 -8.30 -11.02
CA LYS A 191 1.65 -8.43 -12.45
C LYS A 191 0.82 -7.51 -13.36
#